data_AF-A0ABC8QST1-F1
#
_entry.id   AF-A0ABC8QST1-F1
#
_cell.length_a   1.000
_cell.length_b   1.000
_cell.length_c   1.000
_cell.angle_alpha   90.00
_cell.angle_beta   90.00
_cell.angle_gamma   90.00
#
_symmetry.space_group_name_H-M   'P 1'
#
loop_
_entity.id
_entity.type
_entity.pdbx_description
1 polymer ?
#
loop_
_entity_poly.entity_id
_entity_poly.type
_entity_poly.pdbx_seq_one_letter_code
_entity_poly.pdbx_strand_id
1 'polypeptide(L)'
;MLEEGKNRIVVKMCGITSARDAALAAEAGANLIGMILWPHSKRSVSFAVAKEISRVAREYGAEPVGVFVDDDVDTILRASEAADLELVQVSFGLTVITFH
;
A
#
# COMPACT_ATOMS: atom_id res chain seq x y z
N MET A 1 35.45 -1.27 4.13
CA MET A 1 34.60 -1.78 3.05
C MET A 1 33.29 -2.16 3.72
N LEU A 2 32.25 -1.36 3.49
CA LEU A 2 31.07 -1.24 4.35
C LEU A 2 30.21 -2.51 4.32
N GLU A 3 30.18 -3.24 5.43
CA GLU A 3 29.08 -4.15 5.77
C GLU A 3 27.98 -3.33 6.46
N GLU A 4 27.25 -2.50 5.70
CA GLU A 4 26.04 -1.84 6.19
C GLU A 4 24.80 -2.57 5.67
N GLY A 5 24.50 -3.73 6.25
CA GLY A 5 23.39 -4.52 5.76
C GLY A 5 22.97 -5.60 6.73
N LYS A 6 22.38 -5.22 7.87
CA LYS A 6 21.61 -6.16 8.73
C LYS A 6 20.81 -5.51 9.88
N ASN A 7 20.23 -4.31 9.68
CA ASN A 7 19.10 -3.85 10.53
C ASN A 7 18.36 -2.58 10.05
N ARG A 8 18.08 -2.41 8.75
CA ARG A 8 17.25 -1.26 8.31
C ARG A 8 15.77 -1.56 8.60
N ILE A 9 15.20 -0.82 9.55
CA ILE A 9 13.75 -0.84 9.83
C ILE A 9 13.03 -0.34 8.58
N VAL A 10 12.08 -1.13 8.08
CA VAL A 10 11.19 -0.76 6.98
C VAL A 10 9.86 -0.28 7.56
N VAL A 11 9.48 0.94 7.23
CA VAL A 11 8.24 1.57 7.72
C VAL A 11 7.20 1.61 6.61
N LYS A 12 5.99 1.12 6.90
CA LYS A 12 4.82 1.21 6.01
C LYS A 12 3.76 2.12 6.62
N MET A 13 3.33 3.14 5.86
CA MET A 13 2.16 3.95 6.21
C MET A 13 0.95 3.47 5.42
N CYS A 14 -0.06 2.93 6.10
CA CYS A 14 -1.18 2.22 5.47
C CYS A 14 -2.51 3.00 5.56
N GLY A 15 -3.30 2.92 4.49
CA GLY A 15 -4.59 3.61 4.33
C GLY A 15 -4.42 5.10 4.08
N ILE A 16 -3.43 5.45 3.25
CA ILE A 16 -3.25 6.78 2.69
C ILE A 16 -4.35 7.02 1.65
N THR A 17 -5.00 8.18 1.73
CA THR A 17 -6.17 8.52 0.91
C THR A 17 -5.96 9.73 0.01
N SER A 18 -4.79 10.36 0.06
CA SER A 18 -4.45 11.51 -0.80
C SER A 18 -2.98 11.49 -1.20
N ALA A 19 -2.67 12.05 -2.37
CA ALA A 19 -1.30 12.14 -2.87
C ALA A 19 -0.43 13.05 -1.99
N ARG A 20 -1.03 14.10 -1.41
CA ARG A 20 -0.36 14.98 -0.45
C ARG A 20 0.14 14.21 0.77
N ASP A 21 -0.71 13.36 1.35
CA ASP A 21 -0.34 12.57 2.53
C ASP A 21 0.71 11.50 2.18
N ALA A 22 0.68 10.99 0.93
CA ALA A 22 1.70 10.09 0.41
C ALA A 22 3.08 10.75 0.36
N ALA A 23 3.16 11.96 -0.21
CA ALA A 23 4.38 12.76 -0.25
C ALA A 23 4.90 13.02 1.16
N LEU A 24 4.05 13.53 2.06
CA LEU A 24 4.44 13.82 3.45
C LEU A 24 4.95 12.58 4.19
N ALA A 25 4.29 11.43 4.01
CA ALA A 25 4.72 10.18 4.63
C ALA A 25 6.06 9.69 4.09
N ALA A 26 6.26 9.77 2.76
CA ALA A 26 7.52 9.37 2.12
C ALA A 26 8.68 10.32 2.51
N GLU A 27 8.46 11.63 2.50
CA GLU A 27 9.41 12.64 3.02
C GLU A 27 9.80 12.39 4.48
N ALA A 28 8.84 11.94 5.30
CA ALA A 28 9.08 11.57 6.69
C ALA A 28 9.82 10.23 6.87
N GLY A 29 10.15 9.53 5.78
CA GLY A 29 10.95 8.31 5.78
C GLY A 29 10.16 7.00 5.69
N ALA A 30 8.87 7.04 5.36
CA ALA A 30 8.13 5.82 5.05
C ALA A 30 8.73 5.15 3.79
N ASN A 31 8.96 3.85 3.86
CA ASN A 31 9.46 3.07 2.72
C ASN A 31 8.32 2.56 1.84
N LEU A 32 7.15 2.32 2.44
CA LEU A 32 5.99 1.75 1.77
C LEU A 32 4.73 2.61 2.02
N ILE A 33 3.97 2.89 0.97
CA ILE A 33 2.70 3.64 1.02
C ILE A 33 1.54 2.72 0.66
N GLY A 34 0.70 2.41 1.65
CA GLY A 34 -0.45 1.51 1.49
C GLY A 34 -1.74 2.23 1.16
N MET A 35 -2.42 1.80 0.09
CA MET A 35 -3.75 2.25 -0.32
C MET A 35 -4.75 1.11 -0.16
N ILE A 36 -5.90 1.35 0.44
CA ILE A 36 -6.93 0.33 0.57
C ILE A 36 -7.84 0.39 -0.66
N LEU A 37 -7.90 -0.71 -1.41
CA LEU A 37 -8.74 -0.82 -2.61
C LEU A 37 -10.02 -1.61 -2.36
N TRP A 38 -10.23 -2.04 -1.10
CA TRP A 38 -11.44 -2.73 -0.66
C TRP A 38 -12.57 -1.74 -0.33
N PRO A 39 -13.71 -1.76 -1.06
CA PRO A 39 -14.76 -0.75 -0.96
C PRO A 39 -15.42 -0.59 0.43
N HIS A 40 -15.41 -1.63 1.25
CA HIS A 40 -16.03 -1.60 2.58
C HIS A 40 -15.18 -0.87 3.65
N SER A 41 -13.96 -0.47 3.32
CA SER A 41 -13.14 0.37 4.19
C SER A 41 -13.53 1.84 4.07
N LYS A 42 -13.62 2.55 5.21
CA LYS A 42 -13.77 4.03 5.24
C LYS A 42 -12.59 4.77 4.61
N ARG A 43 -11.44 4.11 4.50
CA ARG A 43 -10.20 4.63 3.89
C ARG A 43 -9.97 4.05 2.50
N SER A 44 -11.00 3.49 1.88
CA SER A 44 -10.90 3.01 0.50
C SER A 44 -10.71 4.18 -0.47
N VAL A 45 -9.94 3.94 -1.53
CA VAL A 45 -9.71 4.92 -2.59
C VAL A 45 -10.12 4.35 -3.94
N SER A 46 -10.51 5.23 -4.88
CA SER A 46 -10.73 4.83 -6.27
C SER A 46 -9.41 4.51 -6.96
N PHE A 47 -9.44 3.78 -8.08
CA PHE A 47 -8.24 3.47 -8.86
C PHE A 47 -7.54 4.72 -9.39
N ALA A 48 -8.28 5.76 -9.76
CA ALA A 48 -7.71 7.04 -10.18
C ALA A 48 -6.92 7.73 -9.04
N VAL A 49 -7.47 7.72 -7.83
CA VAL A 49 -6.79 8.27 -6.65
C VAL A 49 -5.59 7.40 -6.26
N ALA A 50 -5.74 6.08 -6.32
CA ALA A 50 -4.65 5.14 -6.06
C ALA A 50 -3.48 5.33 -7.03
N LYS A 51 -3.77 5.51 -8.33
CA LYS A 51 -2.75 5.79 -9.35
C LYS A 51 -1.98 7.07 -9.05
N GLU A 52 -2.66 8.12 -8.64
CA GLU A 52 -1.99 9.39 -8.30
C GLU A 52 -1.15 9.28 -7.02
N ILE A 53 -1.65 8.60 -5.99
CA ILE A 53 -0.87 8.27 -4.79
C ILE A 53 0.34 7.41 -5.15
N SER A 54 0.17 6.43 -6.03
CA SER A 54 1.21 5.52 -6.50
C SER A 54 2.34 6.26 -7.20
N ARG A 55 1.98 7.18 -8.10
CA ARG A 55 2.93 8.09 -8.78
C ARG A 55 3.71 8.92 -7.78
N VAL A 56 3.02 9.59 -6.85
CA VAL A 56 3.66 10.48 -5.86
C VAL A 56 4.51 9.71 -4.87
N ALA A 57 4.08 8.54 -4.38
CA ALA A 57 4.90 7.72 -3.49
C ALA A 57 6.27 7.42 -4.11
N ARG A 58 6.31 7.02 -5.39
CA ARG A 58 7.55 6.76 -6.12
C ARG A 58 8.40 8.02 -6.31
N GLU A 59 7.77 9.14 -6.65
CA GLU A 59 8.45 10.44 -6.80
C GLU A 59 9.22 10.84 -5.52
N TYR A 60 8.69 10.47 -4.36
CA TYR A 60 9.29 10.74 -3.05
C TYR A 60 10.08 9.54 -2.47
N GLY A 61 10.33 8.49 -3.26
CA GLY A 61 11.23 7.39 -2.88
C GLY A 61 10.60 6.28 -2.02
N ALA A 62 9.28 6.16 -2.00
CA ALA A 62 8.55 5.08 -1.34
C ALA A 62 7.85 4.17 -2.36
N GLU A 63 7.70 2.88 -2.04
CA GLU A 63 7.01 1.93 -2.91
C GLU A 63 5.50 1.86 -2.58
N PRO A 64 4.62 1.97 -3.58
CA PRO A 64 3.18 1.91 -3.38
C PRO A 64 2.67 0.46 -3.23
N VAL A 65 1.72 0.26 -2.33
CA VAL A 65 1.15 -1.05 -2.00
C VAL A 65 -0.39 -1.00 -2.04
N GLY A 66 -1.02 -1.83 -2.87
CA GLY A 66 -2.47 -2.02 -2.86
C GLY A 66 -2.90 -3.02 -1.79
N VAL A 67 -3.91 -2.69 -0.98
CA VAL A 67 -4.50 -3.58 0.03
C VAL A 67 -5.85 -4.09 -0.45
N PHE A 68 -5.95 -5.41 -0.58
CA PHE A 68 -7.11 -6.15 -1.03
C PHE A 68 -7.62 -7.07 0.09
N VAL A 69 -8.93 -7.32 0.12
CA VAL A 69 -9.55 -8.15 1.17
C VAL A 69 -10.50 -9.14 0.52
N ASP A 70 -10.13 -10.42 0.59
CA ASP A 70 -10.88 -11.54 -0.01
C ASP A 70 -11.17 -11.38 -1.53
N ASP A 71 -10.47 -10.48 -2.23
CA ASP A 71 -10.56 -10.31 -3.67
C ASP A 71 -9.89 -11.48 -4.42
N ASP A 72 -10.48 -11.88 -5.55
CA ASP A 72 -9.91 -12.89 -6.43
C ASP A 72 -8.70 -12.34 -7.22
N VAL A 73 -7.91 -13.25 -7.80
CA VAL A 73 -6.67 -12.90 -8.53
C VAL A 73 -6.94 -11.99 -9.73
N ASP A 74 -8.01 -12.20 -10.48
CA ASP A 74 -8.31 -11.39 -11.67
C ASP A 74 -8.68 -9.96 -11.27
N THR A 75 -9.42 -9.82 -10.17
CA THR A 75 -9.76 -8.52 -9.59
C THR A 75 -8.52 -7.78 -9.09
N ILE A 76 -7.61 -8.47 -8.39
CA ILE A 76 -6.35 -7.90 -7.92
C ILE A 76 -5.49 -7.45 -9.11
N LEU A 77 -5.32 -8.28 -10.13
CA LEU A 77 -4.49 -7.94 -11.30
C LEU A 77 -5.01 -6.71 -12.05
N ARG A 78 -6.32 -6.66 -12.34
CA ARG A 78 -6.94 -5.50 -13.01
C ARG A 78 -6.81 -4.22 -12.19
N ALA A 79 -7.02 -4.31 -10.88
CA ALA A 79 -6.90 -3.16 -9.99
C ALA A 79 -5.45 -2.67 -9.89
N SER A 80 -4.49 -3.59 -9.81
CA SER A 80 -3.06 -3.28 -9.79
C SER A 80 -2.60 -2.61 -11.08
N GLU A 81 -3.04 -3.09 -12.25
CA GLU A 81 -2.75 -2.45 -13.53
C GLU A 81 -3.36 -1.03 -13.60
N ALA A 82 -4.62 -0.87 -13.19
CA ALA A 82 -5.30 0.43 -13.22
C ALA A 82 -4.65 1.46 -12.26
N ALA A 83 -4.17 1.00 -11.10
CA ALA A 83 -3.54 1.82 -10.08
C ALA A 83 -2.00 1.91 -10.20
N ASP A 84 -1.41 1.28 -11.22
CA ASP A 84 0.03 1.21 -11.43
C ASP A 84 0.78 0.67 -10.19
N LEU A 85 0.43 -0.53 -9.74
CA LEU A 85 0.96 -1.17 -8.54
C LEU A 85 1.73 -2.45 -8.86
N GLU A 86 2.92 -2.57 -8.25
CA GLU A 86 3.77 -3.76 -8.33
C GLU A 86 3.70 -4.60 -7.03
N LEU A 87 3.33 -3.96 -5.92
CA LEU A 87 3.18 -4.62 -4.62
C LEU A 87 1.72 -4.65 -4.18
N VAL A 88 1.29 -5.82 -3.72
CA VAL A 88 -0.05 -6.03 -3.18
C VAL A 88 0.01 -6.73 -1.82
N GLN A 89 -0.87 -6.32 -0.92
CA GLN A 89 -1.16 -7.01 0.34
C GLN A 89 -2.55 -7.61 0.23
N VAL A 90 -2.63 -8.94 0.25
CA VAL A 90 -3.91 -9.66 0.30
C VAL A 90 -4.19 -10.03 1.75
N SER A 91 -5.33 -9.58 2.26
CA SER A 91 -5.83 -9.93 3.59
C SER A 91 -6.99 -10.90 3.41
N PHE A 92 -6.95 -12.04 4.08
CA PHE A 92 -8.03 -13.02 4.04
C PHE A 92 -8.86 -12.92 5.32
N GLY A 93 -10.18 -12.76 5.19
CA GLY A 93 -11.12 -12.52 6.29
C GLY A 93 -11.41 -13.73 7.19
N LEU A 94 -10.59 -14.78 7.18
CA LEU A 94 -10.80 -15.97 8.00
C LEU A 94 -10.33 -15.74 9.45
N THR A 95 -11.33 -15.48 10.30
CA THR A 95 -11.45 -15.76 11.73
C THR A 95 -10.23 -15.45 12.60
N VAL A 96 -10.38 -14.41 13.45
CA VAL A 96 -9.69 -14.36 14.74
C VAL A 96 -9.96 -15.66 15.50
N ILE A 97 -9.07 -16.64 15.43
CA ILE A 97 -9.00 -17.68 16.46
C ILE A 97 -8.23 -17.01 17.60
N THR A 98 -8.95 -16.30 18.47
CA THR A 98 -8.43 -15.91 19.77
C THR A 98 -8.25 -17.21 20.55
N PHE A 99 -7.06 -17.78 20.57
CA PHE A 99 -6.71 -18.70 21.64
C PHE A 99 -6.61 -17.87 22.92
N HIS A 100 -7.53 -18.12 23.84
CA HIS A 100 -7.40 -17.67 25.22
C HIS A 100 -6.23 -18.40 25.88
#